data_AF-A0A0F9TT78-F1
#
_entry.id   AF-A0A0F9TT78-F1
#
_cell.length_a   1.000
_cell.length_b   1.000
_cell.length_c   1.000
_cell.angle_alpha   90.00
_cell.angle_beta   90.00
_cell.angle_gamma   90.00
#
_symmetry.space_group_name_H-M   'P 1'
#
loop_
_entity.id
_entity.type
_entity.pdbx_description
1 polymer ?
#
loop_
_entity_poly.entity_id
_entity_poly.type
_entity_poly.pdbx_seq_one_letter_code
_entity_poly.pdbx_strand_id
1 'polypeptide(L)'
;MADKKYASFSPEDMTQGGLIDDVDVEITGAAFEMYDYNGSQPIPVPVLKVSYRVLEDNATFDDYQSCGDKNTWVPDDEGERLTDISPGQNATIKTSSNCGIFMTSLANAGFPMDKLDGPISVLAGMEAHVVRQPAPVRKGLDEAKTNDDGTKKFPKTILVIEEIKVLPWDAEEGETPKKAAGKKGKKAPAKKAAGKKASTKKAASGEAEAEATIYILGLLEKAGDDGVTKKDLPRHIFTDLQDDPNRNAIIQITNGDEYLSAGPWNLEGGVLTALSTDE
;
A
#
# COMPACT_ATOMS: atom_id res chain seq x y z
N MET A 1 40.36 18.68 -28.67
CA MET A 1 40.36 17.36 -28.01
C MET A 1 39.31 17.41 -26.94
N ALA A 2 38.39 16.45 -26.85
CA ALA A 2 37.42 16.44 -25.76
C ALA A 2 38.15 16.16 -24.44
N ASP A 3 37.88 16.96 -23.41
CA ASP A 3 38.46 16.74 -22.08
C ASP A 3 38.03 15.36 -21.58
N LYS A 4 39.03 14.52 -21.28
CA LYS A 4 38.79 13.23 -20.63
C LYS A 4 38.39 13.51 -19.19
N LYS A 5 37.14 13.21 -18.84
CA LYS A 5 36.72 13.13 -17.43
C LYS A 5 37.09 11.76 -16.86
N TYR A 6 37.64 11.76 -15.65
CA TYR A 6 37.90 10.57 -14.86
C TYR A 6 36.80 10.41 -13.81
N ALA A 7 36.52 9.17 -13.39
CA ALA A 7 35.60 8.92 -12.28
C ALA A 7 36.18 9.47 -10.97
N SER A 8 35.34 10.10 -10.15
CA SER A 8 35.73 10.50 -8.80
C SER A 8 35.72 9.30 -7.87
N PHE A 9 36.69 9.24 -6.96
CA PHE A 9 36.71 8.28 -5.85
C PHE A 9 36.36 8.95 -4.51
N SER A 10 35.99 10.22 -4.52
CA SER A 10 35.47 10.88 -3.33
C SER A 10 34.12 10.28 -2.96
N PRO A 11 33.89 9.85 -1.71
CA PRO A 11 32.60 9.31 -1.27
C PRO A 11 31.42 10.25 -1.56
N GLU A 12 31.63 11.56 -1.50
CA GLU A 12 30.62 12.59 -1.80
C GLU A 12 30.18 12.66 -3.28
N ASP A 13 30.98 12.11 -4.20
CA ASP A 13 30.67 12.03 -5.63
C ASP A 13 30.16 10.63 -6.04
N MET A 14 30.13 9.68 -5.10
CA MET A 14 29.61 8.34 -5.36
C MET A 14 28.08 8.37 -5.35
N THR A 15 27.48 7.93 -6.45
CA THR A 15 26.03 7.72 -6.53
C THR A 15 25.71 6.29 -6.14
N GLN A 16 24.71 6.09 -5.28
CA GLN A 16 24.19 4.75 -5.01
C GLN A 16 23.58 4.17 -6.29
N GLY A 17 24.17 3.08 -6.78
CA GLY A 17 23.62 2.29 -7.88
C GLY A 17 22.80 1.13 -7.31
N GLY A 18 21.60 0.90 -7.83
CA GLY A 18 20.74 -0.19 -7.38
C GLY A 18 19.27 0.15 -7.49
N LEU A 19 18.42 -0.85 -7.24
CA LEU A 19 17.01 -0.60 -7.00
C LEU A 19 16.85 -0.18 -5.54
N ILE A 20 15.95 0.76 -5.29
CA ILE A 20 15.64 1.22 -3.93
C ILE A 20 14.96 0.08 -3.16
N ASP A 21 15.40 -0.12 -1.92
CA ASP A 21 15.01 -1.18 -1.01
C ASP A 21 15.29 -0.72 0.43
N ASP A 22 14.40 -1.00 1.37
CA ASP A 22 14.55 -0.70 2.80
C ASP A 22 14.82 0.79 3.08
N VAL A 23 13.89 1.64 2.66
CA VAL A 23 13.99 3.10 2.85
C VAL A 23 12.64 3.75 3.13
N ASP A 24 12.71 4.96 3.69
CA ASP A 24 11.54 5.82 3.87
C ASP A 24 11.31 6.73 2.67
N VAL A 25 10.06 6.78 2.21
CA VAL A 25 9.66 7.54 1.03
C VAL A 25 8.39 8.35 1.29
N GLU A 26 8.24 9.45 0.57
CA GLU A 26 6.97 10.11 0.31
C GLU A 26 6.46 9.67 -1.08
N ILE A 27 5.20 9.27 -1.17
CA ILE A 27 4.52 9.14 -2.46
C ILE A 27 4.17 10.53 -2.97
N THR A 28 4.85 10.97 -4.02
CA THR A 28 4.64 12.28 -4.65
C THR A 28 3.53 12.27 -5.70
N GLY A 29 3.17 11.09 -6.21
CA GLY A 29 2.09 10.92 -7.18
C GLY A 29 1.77 9.45 -7.44
N ALA A 30 0.54 9.19 -7.87
CA ALA A 30 0.10 7.89 -8.33
C ALA A 30 -0.86 8.08 -9.51
N ALA A 31 -0.70 7.25 -10.54
CA ALA A 31 -1.54 7.28 -11.74
C ALA A 31 -1.57 5.91 -12.43
N PHE A 32 -2.66 5.60 -13.12
CA PHE A 32 -2.72 4.48 -14.04
C PHE A 32 -2.28 4.91 -15.44
N GLU A 33 -1.44 4.11 -16.09
CA GLU A 33 -1.00 4.36 -17.46
C GLU A 33 -0.79 3.06 -18.24
N MET A 34 -0.67 3.19 -19.56
CA MET A 34 -0.23 2.10 -20.43
C MET A 34 1.29 2.17 -20.56
N TYR A 35 1.99 1.12 -20.14
CA TYR A 35 3.45 1.11 -20.08
C TYR A 35 4.04 -0.09 -20.81
N ASP A 36 5.12 0.14 -21.58
CA ASP A 36 5.80 -0.87 -22.40
C ASP A 36 7.15 -1.32 -21.81
N TYR A 37 7.47 -0.89 -20.59
CA TYR A 37 8.73 -1.19 -19.92
C TYR A 37 9.95 -0.82 -20.79
N ASN A 38 9.93 0.41 -21.33
CA ASN A 38 10.99 0.97 -22.18
C ASN A 38 11.24 0.11 -23.43
N GLY A 39 10.15 -0.32 -24.06
CA GLY A 39 10.17 -1.17 -25.26
C GLY A 39 10.55 -2.63 -25.02
N SER A 40 10.67 -3.09 -23.77
CA SER A 40 10.89 -4.51 -23.47
C SER A 40 9.62 -5.35 -23.61
N GLN A 41 8.44 -4.72 -23.56
CA GLN A 41 7.17 -5.35 -23.93
C GLN A 41 6.75 -4.88 -25.33
N PRO A 42 6.42 -5.79 -26.26
CA PRO A 42 5.96 -5.42 -27.59
C PRO A 42 4.56 -4.76 -27.56
N ILE A 43 3.83 -4.95 -26.47
CA ILE A 43 2.48 -4.46 -26.26
C ILE A 43 2.45 -3.78 -24.88
N PRO A 44 2.11 -2.48 -24.81
CA PRO A 44 1.93 -1.81 -23.53
C PRO A 44 0.85 -2.51 -22.69
N VAL A 45 1.08 -2.58 -21.39
CA VAL A 45 0.15 -3.14 -20.41
C VAL A 45 -0.30 -2.06 -19.43
N PRO A 46 -1.50 -2.19 -18.85
CA PRO A 46 -1.95 -1.28 -17.80
C PRO A 46 -1.12 -1.47 -16.54
N VAL A 47 -0.61 -0.37 -16.01
CA VAL A 47 0.19 -0.33 -14.77
C VAL A 47 -0.31 0.76 -13.83
N LEU A 48 -0.13 0.55 -12.54
CA LEU A 48 -0.14 1.60 -11.53
C LEU A 48 1.29 2.15 -11.44
N LYS A 49 1.48 3.38 -11.89
CA LYS A 49 2.69 4.17 -11.68
C LYS A 49 2.62 4.83 -10.31
N VAL A 50 3.65 4.64 -9.49
CA VAL A 50 3.83 5.33 -8.22
C VAL A 50 5.15 6.09 -8.24
N SER A 51 5.08 7.39 -8.01
CA SER A 51 6.24 8.28 -7.99
C SER A 51 6.63 8.55 -6.54
N TYR A 52 7.88 8.29 -6.20
CA TYR A 52 8.40 8.40 -4.84
C TYR A 52 9.47 9.48 -4.73
N ARG A 53 9.61 10.04 -3.52
CA ARG A 53 10.75 10.82 -3.08
C ARG A 53 11.31 10.20 -1.80
N VAL A 54 12.57 9.78 -1.82
CA VAL A 54 13.25 9.24 -0.63
C VAL A 54 13.44 10.38 0.38
N LEU A 55 13.06 10.15 1.64
CA LEU A 55 13.08 11.21 2.67
C LEU A 55 14.50 11.58 3.10
N GLU A 56 15.44 10.64 3.05
CA GLU A 56 16.84 10.85 3.47
C GLU A 56 17.61 11.79 2.51
N ASP A 57 17.54 11.53 1.20
CA ASP A 57 18.38 12.19 0.19
C ASP A 57 17.60 12.96 -0.89
N ASN A 58 16.27 12.96 -0.82
CA ASN A 58 15.36 13.53 -1.83
C ASN A 58 15.49 12.92 -3.23
N ALA A 59 16.09 11.74 -3.38
CA ALA A 59 16.11 11.03 -4.64
C ALA A 59 14.67 10.70 -5.08
N THR A 60 14.38 10.91 -6.37
CA THR A 60 13.05 10.63 -6.93
C THR A 60 13.11 9.47 -7.89
N PHE A 61 12.10 8.60 -7.86
CA PHE A 61 11.99 7.47 -8.77
C PHE A 61 10.53 7.10 -9.03
N ASP A 62 10.29 6.45 -10.17
CA ASP A 62 9.00 5.91 -10.53
C ASP A 62 9.05 4.39 -10.46
N ASP A 63 8.00 3.80 -9.89
CA ASP A 63 7.79 2.36 -9.88
C ASP A 63 6.51 2.01 -10.65
N TYR A 64 6.53 0.88 -11.35
CA TYR A 64 5.47 0.50 -12.28
C TYR A 64 4.90 -0.89 -11.95
N GLN A 65 3.72 -0.89 -11.36
CA GLN A 65 3.05 -2.06 -10.82
C GLN A 65 2.00 -2.57 -11.82
N SER A 66 2.29 -3.68 -12.52
CA SER A 66 1.35 -4.26 -13.49
C SER A 66 -0.02 -4.58 -12.92
N CYS A 67 -1.08 -4.11 -13.58
CA CYS A 67 -2.47 -4.32 -13.19
C CYS A 67 -3.10 -5.57 -13.82
N GLY A 68 -2.50 -6.10 -14.89
CA GLY A 68 -2.98 -7.29 -15.58
C GLY A 68 -2.91 -7.15 -17.09
N ASP A 69 -3.92 -7.70 -17.77
CA ASP A 69 -3.98 -7.73 -19.23
C ASP A 69 -4.74 -6.51 -19.79
N LYS A 70 -4.25 -5.97 -20.90
CA LYS A 70 -4.83 -4.80 -21.59
C LYS A 70 -6.22 -5.04 -22.19
N ASN A 71 -6.62 -6.31 -22.37
CA ASN A 71 -7.95 -6.67 -22.87
C ASN A 71 -8.99 -6.71 -21.74
N THR A 72 -8.54 -6.60 -20.48
CA THR A 72 -9.40 -6.48 -19.30
C THR A 72 -9.40 -5.06 -18.77
N TRP A 73 -8.23 -4.42 -18.71
CA TRP A 73 -8.07 -3.15 -18.02
C TRP A 73 -7.52 -2.05 -18.92
N VAL A 74 -8.09 -0.85 -18.81
CA VAL A 74 -7.60 0.37 -19.47
C VAL A 74 -7.68 1.54 -18.48
N PRO A 75 -6.62 2.35 -18.33
CA PRO A 75 -6.69 3.60 -17.57
C PRO A 75 -7.76 4.54 -18.13
N ASP A 76 -8.40 5.34 -17.27
CA ASP A 76 -9.19 6.48 -17.75
C ASP A 76 -8.31 7.59 -18.34
N ASP A 77 -8.94 8.60 -18.94
CA ASP A 77 -8.23 9.68 -19.65
C ASP A 77 -7.34 10.51 -18.70
N GLU A 78 -7.74 10.61 -17.43
CA GLU A 78 -7.01 11.31 -16.37
C GLU A 78 -5.95 10.45 -15.67
N GLY A 79 -5.95 9.12 -15.89
CA GLY A 79 -5.09 8.17 -15.19
C GLY A 79 -5.42 8.05 -13.70
N GLU A 80 -6.61 8.45 -13.27
CA GLU A 80 -7.04 8.38 -11.88
C GLU A 80 -7.68 7.02 -11.54
N ARG A 81 -8.19 6.31 -12.55
CA ARG A 81 -8.94 5.05 -12.37
C ARG A 81 -8.54 4.01 -13.41
N LEU A 82 -8.81 2.76 -13.07
CA LEU A 82 -8.69 1.63 -13.98
C LEU A 82 -10.08 1.12 -14.35
N THR A 83 -10.39 1.13 -15.64
CA THR A 83 -11.70 0.73 -16.17
C THR A 83 -11.66 -0.71 -16.66
N ASP A 84 -12.64 -1.51 -16.23
CA ASP A 84 -12.86 -2.85 -16.79
C ASP A 84 -13.55 -2.74 -18.15
N ILE A 85 -12.94 -3.30 -19.18
CA ILE A 85 -13.48 -3.36 -20.56
C ILE A 85 -13.90 -4.78 -20.95
N SER A 86 -13.81 -5.75 -20.03
CA SER A 86 -14.18 -7.13 -20.28
C SER A 86 -15.70 -7.36 -20.16
N PRO A 87 -16.36 -7.97 -21.15
CA PRO A 87 -17.79 -8.25 -21.06
C PRO A 87 -18.08 -9.37 -20.05
N GLY A 88 -18.89 -9.06 -19.02
CA GLY A 88 -19.49 -10.07 -18.15
C GLY A 88 -18.56 -10.74 -17.13
N GLN A 89 -17.38 -10.15 -16.86
CA GLN A 89 -16.57 -10.53 -15.70
C GLN A 89 -16.77 -9.54 -14.54
N ASN A 90 -16.47 -9.99 -13.33
CA ASN A 90 -16.41 -9.11 -12.18
C ASN A 90 -15.16 -8.23 -12.31
N ALA A 91 -15.36 -6.91 -12.19
CA ALA A 91 -14.30 -5.90 -12.24
C ALA A 91 -13.41 -5.98 -10.98
N THR A 92 -12.55 -6.99 -10.90
CA THR A 92 -11.64 -7.20 -9.77
C THR A 92 -10.20 -7.41 -10.22
N ILE A 93 -9.27 -6.60 -9.70
CA ILE A 93 -7.84 -6.79 -9.91
C ILE A 93 -7.41 -8.10 -9.24
N LYS A 94 -6.62 -8.91 -9.95
CA LYS A 94 -6.08 -10.16 -9.40
C LYS A 94 -5.09 -9.84 -8.28
N THR A 95 -5.24 -10.45 -7.11
CA THR A 95 -4.32 -10.32 -5.98
C THR A 95 -2.89 -10.76 -6.31
N SER A 96 -2.72 -11.61 -7.32
CA SER A 96 -1.42 -12.06 -7.81
C SER A 96 -0.72 -11.10 -8.78
N SER A 97 -1.40 -10.05 -9.25
CA SER A 97 -0.77 -9.00 -10.07
C SER A 97 0.13 -8.13 -9.19
N ASN A 98 1.09 -7.42 -9.79
CA ASN A 98 1.99 -6.59 -9.00
C ASN A 98 1.22 -5.45 -8.32
N CYS A 99 0.23 -4.86 -9.01
CA CYS A 99 -0.70 -3.89 -8.42
C CYS A 99 -1.51 -4.51 -7.28
N GLY A 100 -2.05 -5.73 -7.44
CA GLY A 100 -2.79 -6.41 -6.38
C GLY A 100 -1.94 -6.67 -5.12
N ILE A 101 -0.66 -7.05 -5.30
CA ILE A 101 0.31 -7.23 -4.21
C ILE A 101 0.59 -5.90 -3.52
N PHE A 102 0.83 -4.83 -4.28
CA PHE A 102 1.03 -3.48 -3.75
C PHE A 102 -0.19 -2.99 -2.94
N MET A 103 -1.40 -3.12 -3.48
CA MET A 103 -2.64 -2.74 -2.79
C MET A 103 -2.89 -3.57 -1.52
N THR A 104 -2.51 -4.85 -1.54
CA THR A 104 -2.57 -5.70 -0.35
C THR A 104 -1.58 -5.23 0.72
N SER A 105 -0.36 -4.81 0.31
CA SER A 105 0.63 -4.26 1.24
C SER A 105 0.16 -2.95 1.90
N LEU A 106 -0.50 -2.07 1.14
CA LEU A 106 -1.14 -0.86 1.67
C LEU A 106 -2.20 -1.19 2.71
N ALA A 107 -3.10 -2.14 2.42
CA ALA A 107 -4.13 -2.57 3.34
C ALA A 107 -3.53 -3.12 4.64
N ASN A 108 -2.50 -3.96 4.53
CA ASN A 108 -1.82 -4.57 5.66
C ASN A 108 -1.06 -3.54 6.51
N ALA A 109 -0.51 -2.50 5.89
CA ALA A 109 0.13 -1.38 6.56
C ALA A 109 -0.88 -0.40 7.21
N GLY A 110 -2.19 -0.66 7.08
CA GLY A 110 -3.25 0.09 7.75
C GLY A 110 -3.89 1.20 6.91
N PHE A 111 -3.66 1.25 5.59
CA PHE A 111 -4.34 2.23 4.75
C PHE A 111 -5.86 2.00 4.76
N PRO A 112 -6.69 3.05 4.95
CA PRO A 112 -8.14 2.90 4.94
C PRO A 112 -8.65 2.60 3.52
N MET A 113 -9.05 1.35 3.29
CA MET A 113 -9.44 0.86 1.96
C MET A 113 -10.67 1.57 1.38
N ASP A 114 -11.55 2.12 2.23
CA ASP A 114 -12.68 2.96 1.79
C ASP A 114 -12.24 4.23 1.05
N LYS A 115 -10.98 4.65 1.22
CA LYS A 115 -10.40 5.79 0.48
C LYS A 115 -9.91 5.41 -0.92
N LEU A 116 -9.76 4.12 -1.21
CA LEU A 116 -9.28 3.64 -2.52
C LEU A 116 -10.41 3.43 -3.55
N ASP A 117 -11.68 3.60 -3.15
CA ASP A 117 -12.81 3.63 -4.09
C ASP A 117 -12.80 4.88 -5.00
N GLY A 118 -11.97 5.87 -4.67
CA GLY A 118 -11.80 7.12 -5.40
C GLY A 118 -10.62 7.14 -6.38
N PRO A 119 -10.18 8.34 -6.79
CA PRO A 119 -8.96 8.53 -7.58
C PRO A 119 -7.72 7.94 -6.89
N ILE A 120 -6.87 7.24 -7.64
CA ILE A 120 -5.62 6.68 -7.09
C ILE A 120 -4.63 7.74 -6.61
N SER A 121 -4.82 8.99 -7.07
CA SER A 121 -4.09 10.17 -6.60
C SER A 121 -4.26 10.43 -5.09
N VAL A 122 -5.22 9.77 -4.42
CA VAL A 122 -5.38 9.78 -2.96
C VAL A 122 -4.12 9.33 -2.21
N LEU A 123 -3.22 8.56 -2.84
CA LEU A 123 -1.97 8.12 -2.23
C LEU A 123 -0.91 9.23 -2.13
N ALA A 124 -1.05 10.32 -2.89
CA ALA A 124 -0.06 11.40 -2.92
C ALA A 124 0.00 12.15 -1.58
N GLY A 125 1.21 12.33 -1.04
CA GLY A 125 1.47 12.90 0.28
C GLY A 125 1.60 11.86 1.40
N MET A 126 1.45 10.56 1.09
CA MET A 126 1.69 9.50 2.07
C MET A 126 3.19 9.31 2.30
N GLU A 127 3.62 9.29 3.56
CA GLU A 127 4.97 8.86 3.93
C GLU A 127 4.92 7.41 4.43
N ALA A 128 5.82 6.58 3.93
CA ALA A 128 5.83 5.15 4.21
C ALA A 128 7.25 4.58 4.19
N HIS A 129 7.43 3.48 4.90
CA HIS A 129 8.60 2.62 4.77
C HIS A 129 8.35 1.58 3.68
N VAL A 130 9.27 1.46 2.72
CA VAL A 130 9.15 0.55 1.58
C VAL A 130 10.28 -0.46 1.53
N VAL A 131 9.92 -1.71 1.20
CA VAL A 131 10.84 -2.83 1.09
C VAL A 131 10.58 -3.62 -0.18
N ARG A 132 11.61 -4.29 -0.69
CA ARG A 132 11.49 -5.20 -1.83
C ARG A 132 11.26 -6.62 -1.36
N GLN A 133 10.12 -7.17 -1.75
CA GLN A 133 9.82 -8.59 -1.53
C GLN A 133 10.04 -9.39 -2.81
N PRO A 134 10.50 -10.65 -2.73
CA PRO A 134 10.51 -11.54 -3.87
C PRO A 134 9.11 -11.65 -4.49
N ALA A 135 9.01 -11.49 -5.81
CA ALA A 135 7.76 -11.69 -6.52
C ALA A 135 7.27 -13.13 -6.33
N PRO A 136 5.96 -13.36 -6.15
CA PRO A 136 5.43 -14.70 -5.96
C PRO A 136 5.69 -15.56 -7.21
N VAL A 137 6.03 -16.83 -6.99
CA VAL A 137 6.25 -17.79 -8.07
C VAL A 137 4.92 -18.08 -8.76
N ARG A 138 4.81 -17.69 -10.03
CA ARG A 138 3.61 -17.92 -10.84
C ARG A 138 3.76 -19.26 -11.59
N LYS A 139 3.03 -20.30 -11.15
CA LYS A 139 3.02 -21.61 -11.84
C LYS A 139 2.59 -21.42 -13.30
N GLY A 140 3.41 -21.89 -14.24
CA GLY A 140 3.13 -21.82 -15.69
C GLY A 140 3.73 -20.61 -16.42
N LEU A 141 4.34 -19.66 -15.72
CA LEU A 141 5.36 -18.79 -16.31
C LEU A 141 6.71 -19.42 -16.01
N ASP A 142 7.27 -20.17 -16.96
CA ASP A 142 8.63 -20.68 -16.84
C ASP A 142 9.60 -19.49 -16.89
N GLU A 143 9.96 -18.97 -15.72
CA GLU A 143 11.03 -17.99 -15.63
C GLU A 143 12.35 -18.72 -15.90
N ALA A 144 12.95 -18.44 -17.06
CA ALA A 144 14.28 -18.94 -17.40
C ALA A 144 15.23 -18.64 -16.23
N LYS A 145 15.93 -19.68 -15.73
CA LYS A 145 16.87 -19.59 -14.60
C LYS A 145 18.12 -18.74 -14.93
N THR A 146 18.30 -18.44 -16.21
CA THR A 146 19.40 -17.66 -16.77
C THR A 146 18.84 -16.67 -17.78
N ASN A 147 19.49 -15.50 -17.89
CA ASN A 147 19.24 -14.55 -18.96
C ASN A 147 19.71 -15.15 -20.31
N ASP A 148 19.37 -14.49 -21.42
CA ASP A 148 19.74 -14.92 -22.78
C ASP A 148 21.27 -15.00 -23.00
N ASP A 149 22.04 -14.33 -22.15
CA ASP A 149 23.51 -14.32 -22.12
C ASP A 149 24.13 -15.42 -21.20
N GLY A 150 23.31 -16.28 -20.60
CA GLY A 150 23.75 -17.35 -19.70
C GLY A 150 24.07 -16.90 -18.27
N THR A 151 23.88 -15.62 -17.92
CA THR A 151 24.07 -15.13 -16.55
C THR A 151 22.91 -15.50 -15.63
N LYS A 152 23.17 -15.60 -14.32
CA LYS A 152 22.13 -15.89 -13.32
C LYS A 152 21.06 -14.81 -13.35
N LYS A 153 19.80 -15.23 -13.47
CA LYS A 153 18.66 -14.33 -13.32
C LYS A 153 18.38 -14.12 -11.84
N PHE A 154 18.51 -12.89 -11.38
CA PHE A 154 18.11 -12.53 -10.01
C PHE A 154 16.58 -12.64 -9.87
N PRO A 155 16.08 -13.10 -8.72
CA PRO A 155 14.64 -13.16 -8.49
C PRO A 155 14.06 -11.76 -8.65
N LYS A 156 12.98 -11.66 -9.43
CA LYS A 156 12.27 -10.39 -9.55
C LYS A 156 11.74 -10.00 -8.19
N THR A 157 11.88 -8.74 -7.83
CA THR A 157 11.34 -8.18 -6.61
C THR A 157 10.27 -7.15 -6.91
N ILE A 158 9.35 -6.99 -5.98
CA ILE A 158 8.28 -6.00 -6.03
C ILE A 158 8.47 -5.08 -4.83
N LEU A 159 8.45 -3.77 -5.07
CA LEU A 159 8.46 -2.79 -3.99
C LEU A 159 7.06 -2.77 -3.36
N VAL A 160 7.01 -2.93 -2.03
CA VAL A 160 5.78 -2.97 -1.26
C VAL A 160 5.86 -2.01 -0.08
N ILE A 161 4.71 -1.61 0.45
CA ILE A 161 4.62 -0.81 1.66
C ILE A 161 4.68 -1.75 2.88
N GLU A 162 5.67 -1.56 3.76
CA GLU A 162 5.75 -2.30 5.02
C GLU A 162 5.03 -1.56 6.15
N GLU A 163 5.22 -0.25 6.23
CA GLU A 163 4.65 0.60 7.28
C GLU A 163 4.23 1.95 6.70
N ILE A 164 3.07 2.45 7.11
CA ILE A 164 2.64 3.82 6.81
C ILE A 164 3.00 4.70 8.00
N LYS A 165 3.78 5.76 7.76
CA LYS A 165 4.22 6.72 8.78
C LYS A 165 3.27 7.90 8.89
N VAL A 166 2.83 8.41 7.74
CA VAL A 166 1.95 9.58 7.65
C VAL A 166 0.94 9.34 6.54
N LEU A 167 -0.36 9.47 6.85
CA LEU A 167 -1.38 9.44 5.80
C LEU A 167 -1.43 10.79 5.07
N PRO A 168 -1.81 10.81 3.78
CA PRO A 168 -1.90 12.03 2.97
C PRO A 168 -2.64 13.20 3.62
N TRP A 169 -3.67 12.91 4.41
CA TRP A 169 -4.51 13.90 5.09
C TRP A 169 -4.09 14.19 6.53
N ASP A 170 -3.16 13.42 7.11
CA ASP A 170 -2.63 13.69 8.46
C ASP A 170 -1.62 14.84 8.44
N ALA A 171 -0.89 14.99 7.32
CA ALA A 171 -0.02 16.14 7.08
C ALA A 171 -0.79 17.49 7.01
N GLU A 172 -2.12 17.47 6.81
CA GLU A 172 -2.91 18.71 6.78
C GLU A 172 -3.15 19.34 8.17
N GLU A 173 -2.83 18.68 9.29
CA GLU A 173 -2.73 19.35 10.60
C GLU A 173 -1.40 20.10 10.80
N GLY A 174 -0.45 19.97 9.88
CA GLY A 174 0.83 20.69 9.91
C GLY A 174 1.59 20.61 8.59
N GLU A 175 1.41 21.62 7.73
CA GLU A 175 2.09 21.81 6.45
C GLU A 175 1.59 20.95 5.27
N THR A 176 0.57 21.48 4.57
CA THR A 176 0.17 21.09 3.20
C THR A 176 1.38 20.83 2.26
N PRO A 177 1.49 19.65 1.64
CA PRO A 177 2.44 19.38 0.56
C PRO A 177 2.09 20.22 -0.67
N LYS A 178 3.06 20.99 -1.15
CA LYS A 178 2.94 21.76 -2.40
C LYS A 178 2.85 20.81 -3.58
N LYS A 179 1.67 20.73 -4.17
CA LYS A 179 1.44 20.23 -5.53
C LYS A 179 2.47 20.85 -6.50
N ALA A 180 3.39 20.03 -7.00
CA ALA A 180 4.34 20.42 -8.02
C ALA A 180 3.61 20.59 -9.37
N ALA A 181 3.26 21.83 -9.72
CA ALA A 181 2.92 22.20 -11.09
C ALA A 181 3.15 23.70 -11.34
N GLY A 182 4.04 24.01 -12.28
CA GLY A 182 3.91 25.18 -13.17
C GLY A 182 4.21 26.59 -12.62
N LYS A 183 5.36 27.14 -13.02
CA LYS A 183 5.65 28.58 -13.07
C LYS A 183 4.46 29.39 -13.64
N LYS A 184 3.89 30.33 -12.87
CA LYS A 184 3.75 31.77 -13.19
C LYS A 184 2.84 32.50 -12.18
N GLY A 185 3.30 33.66 -11.72
CA GLY A 185 2.44 34.81 -11.39
C GLY A 185 2.11 35.06 -9.92
N LYS A 186 2.81 36.03 -9.32
CA LYS A 186 2.50 36.66 -8.03
C LYS A 186 1.11 37.32 -8.00
N LYS A 187 0.36 37.14 -6.92
CA LYS A 187 -0.18 38.23 -6.06
C LYS A 187 -0.76 37.67 -4.75
N ALA A 188 -0.47 38.38 -3.66
CA ALA A 188 -0.85 38.09 -2.27
C ALA A 188 -2.20 38.78 -1.89
N PRO A 189 -2.66 38.77 -0.62
CA PRO A 189 -3.68 37.85 -0.11
C PRO A 189 -4.96 38.57 0.37
N ALA A 190 -6.06 37.84 0.58
CA ALA A 190 -7.23 38.35 1.28
C ALA A 190 -7.71 37.39 2.38
N LYS A 191 -7.96 37.98 3.54
CA LYS A 191 -8.35 37.43 4.85
C LYS A 191 -9.85 37.06 4.93
N LYS A 192 -10.15 36.22 5.95
CA LYS A 192 -11.44 35.89 6.61
C LYS A 192 -12.18 34.69 6.00
N ALA A 193 -12.86 33.81 6.74
CA ALA A 193 -13.37 33.86 8.12
C ALA A 193 -13.48 32.45 8.74
N ALA A 194 -13.51 32.41 10.06
CA ALA A 194 -13.77 31.25 10.90
C ALA A 194 -15.15 30.61 10.65
N GLY A 195 -15.19 29.28 10.69
CA GLY A 195 -16.41 28.48 10.71
C GLY A 195 -16.19 27.21 11.52
N LYS A 196 -16.42 27.30 12.84
CA LYS A 196 -16.44 26.17 13.77
C LYS A 196 -17.66 25.30 13.47
N LYS A 197 -17.46 24.07 12.99
CA LYS A 197 -18.51 23.02 12.97
C LYS A 197 -17.96 21.77 13.66
N ALA A 198 -18.59 21.44 14.77
CA ALA A 198 -18.38 20.22 15.52
C ALA A 198 -18.74 19.00 14.66
N SER A 199 -17.84 18.04 14.55
CA SER A 199 -18.14 16.69 14.06
C SER A 199 -18.56 15.82 15.25
N THR A 200 -19.81 15.36 15.20
CA THR A 200 -20.38 14.42 16.16
C THR A 200 -20.09 13.01 15.66
N LYS A 201 -19.09 12.34 16.25
CA LYS A 201 -18.84 10.90 16.10
C LYS A 201 -19.35 10.20 17.36
N LYS A 202 -20.55 9.59 17.32
CA LYS A 202 -21.00 8.61 18.33
C LYS A 202 -22.31 7.93 17.91
N ALA A 203 -22.25 6.89 17.07
CA ALA A 203 -23.38 5.96 16.91
C ALA A 203 -23.00 4.60 16.31
N ALA A 204 -21.91 4.49 15.53
CA ALA A 204 -21.53 3.24 14.85
C ALA A 204 -20.43 2.41 15.56
N SER A 205 -19.85 2.86 16.68
CA SER A 205 -18.70 2.18 17.28
C SER A 205 -19.07 0.93 18.10
N GLY A 206 -20.24 0.90 18.73
CA GLY A 206 -20.59 -0.18 19.67
C GLY A 206 -20.96 -1.50 19.01
N GLU A 207 -21.54 -1.47 17.81
CA GLU A 207 -21.96 -2.69 17.08
C GLU A 207 -20.74 -3.42 16.50
N ALA A 208 -19.87 -2.69 15.79
CA ALA A 208 -18.62 -3.25 15.25
C ALA A 208 -17.67 -3.76 16.34
N GLU A 209 -17.66 -3.13 17.53
CA GLU A 209 -16.84 -3.57 18.66
C GLU A 209 -17.37 -4.87 19.29
N ALA A 210 -18.70 -5.01 19.39
CA ALA A 210 -19.32 -6.26 19.83
C ALA A 210 -19.07 -7.40 18.84
N GLU A 211 -19.21 -7.13 17.54
CA GLU A 211 -18.91 -8.09 16.47
C GLU A 211 -17.44 -8.50 16.44
N ALA A 212 -16.52 -7.54 16.59
CA ALA A 212 -15.09 -7.83 16.72
C ALA A 212 -14.80 -8.78 17.90
N THR A 213 -15.47 -8.56 19.03
CA THR A 213 -15.30 -9.38 20.24
C THR A 213 -15.79 -10.80 20.01
N ILE A 214 -16.99 -10.95 19.44
CA ILE A 214 -17.58 -12.25 19.10
C ILE A 214 -16.69 -13.00 18.12
N TYR A 215 -16.19 -12.30 17.10
CA TYR A 215 -15.33 -12.88 16.08
C TYR A 215 -14.01 -13.41 16.68
N ILE A 216 -13.30 -12.60 17.48
CA ILE A 216 -12.05 -13.03 18.12
C ILE A 216 -12.29 -14.24 19.02
N LEU A 217 -13.35 -14.24 19.83
CA LEU A 217 -13.67 -15.38 20.68
C LEU A 217 -13.91 -16.67 19.87
N GLY A 218 -14.67 -16.58 18.77
CA GLY A 218 -14.87 -17.73 17.88
C GLY A 218 -13.60 -18.17 17.16
N LEU A 219 -12.67 -17.26 16.91
CA LEU A 219 -11.36 -17.59 16.33
C LEU A 219 -10.45 -18.27 17.36
N LEU A 220 -10.45 -17.81 18.61
CA LEU A 220 -9.70 -18.42 19.72
C LEU A 220 -10.24 -19.80 20.06
N GLU A 221 -11.56 -20.02 20.01
CA GLU A 221 -12.16 -21.34 20.20
C GLU A 221 -11.68 -22.34 19.13
N LYS A 222 -11.53 -21.89 17.87
CA LYS A 222 -10.99 -22.73 16.79
C LYS A 222 -9.48 -22.99 16.93
N ALA A 223 -8.74 -22.01 17.44
CA ALA A 223 -7.29 -22.11 17.61
C ALA A 223 -6.88 -22.93 18.83
N GLY A 224 -7.73 -23.00 19.86
CA GLY A 224 -7.44 -23.71 21.10
C GLY A 224 -6.26 -23.09 21.85
N ASP A 225 -5.42 -23.94 22.45
CA ASP A 225 -4.28 -23.53 23.30
C ASP A 225 -3.17 -22.81 22.51
N ASP A 226 -3.09 -23.01 21.19
CA ASP A 226 -2.07 -22.39 20.34
C ASP A 226 -2.31 -20.88 20.15
N GLY A 227 -3.55 -20.42 20.35
CA GLY A 227 -3.93 -19.02 20.22
C GLY A 227 -3.81 -18.47 18.80
N VAL A 228 -3.93 -17.15 18.67
CA VAL A 228 -3.88 -16.43 17.39
C VAL A 228 -2.92 -15.25 17.54
N THR A 229 -1.96 -15.13 16.62
CA THR A 229 -1.05 -13.98 16.65
C THR A 229 -1.77 -12.71 16.21
N LYS A 230 -1.46 -11.57 16.85
CA LYS A 230 -1.98 -10.26 16.46
C LYS A 230 -1.73 -9.97 14.97
N LYS A 231 -0.59 -10.41 14.43
CA LYS A 231 -0.22 -10.21 13.02
C LYS A 231 -1.12 -11.00 12.06
N ASP A 232 -1.69 -12.12 12.50
CA ASP A 232 -2.57 -12.95 11.68
C ASP A 232 -4.05 -12.54 11.74
N LEU A 233 -4.44 -11.74 12.74
CA LEU A 233 -5.83 -11.27 12.90
C LEU A 233 -6.40 -10.61 11.63
N PRO A 234 -5.71 -9.64 10.98
CA PRO A 234 -6.24 -9.01 9.77
C PRO A 234 -6.51 -10.04 8.66
N ARG A 235 -5.60 -11.00 8.49
CA ARG A 235 -5.75 -12.06 7.48
C ARG A 235 -6.98 -12.92 7.75
N HIS A 236 -7.19 -13.33 9.00
CA HIS A 236 -8.37 -14.10 9.38
C HIS A 236 -9.65 -13.31 9.13
N ILE A 237 -9.71 -12.05 9.59
CA ILE A 237 -10.88 -11.18 9.40
C ILE A 237 -11.18 -10.97 7.92
N PHE A 238 -10.16 -10.71 7.10
CA PHE A 238 -10.33 -10.55 5.65
C PHE A 238 -10.88 -11.80 4.96
N THR A 239 -10.50 -12.97 5.44
CA THR A 239 -10.91 -14.26 4.84
C THR A 239 -12.30 -14.67 5.31
N ASP A 240 -12.56 -14.60 6.62
CA ASP A 240 -13.76 -15.17 7.22
C ASP A 240 -14.96 -14.22 7.18
N LEU A 241 -14.73 -12.91 7.17
CA LEU A 241 -15.76 -11.86 7.16
C LEU A 241 -15.89 -11.18 5.78
N GLN A 242 -15.64 -11.92 4.69
CA GLN A 242 -15.59 -11.35 3.33
C GLN A 242 -16.85 -10.57 2.91
N ASP A 243 -18.03 -11.00 3.39
CA ASP A 243 -19.35 -10.46 3.06
C ASP A 243 -19.91 -9.55 4.19
N ASP A 244 -19.14 -9.33 5.25
CA ASP A 244 -19.58 -8.56 6.41
C ASP A 244 -19.42 -7.05 6.15
N PRO A 245 -20.50 -6.24 6.28
CA PRO A 245 -20.43 -4.79 6.04
C PRO A 245 -19.55 -4.04 7.04
N ASN A 246 -19.33 -4.60 8.23
CA ASN A 246 -18.51 -4.05 9.30
C ASN A 246 -17.07 -4.58 9.30
N ARG A 247 -16.69 -5.48 8.37
CA ARG A 247 -15.35 -6.08 8.28
C ARG A 247 -14.23 -5.06 8.47
N ASN A 248 -14.27 -3.94 7.75
CA ASN A 248 -13.22 -2.92 7.82
C ASN A 248 -13.18 -2.21 9.19
N ALA A 249 -14.33 -1.98 9.81
CA ALA A 249 -14.41 -1.42 11.15
C ALA A 249 -13.84 -2.41 12.19
N ILE A 250 -14.16 -3.69 12.05
CA ILE A 250 -13.60 -4.77 12.88
C ILE A 250 -12.07 -4.83 12.74
N ILE A 251 -11.52 -4.74 11.53
CA ILE A 251 -10.06 -4.68 11.32
C ILE A 251 -9.44 -3.48 12.05
N GLN A 252 -10.04 -2.29 11.92
CA GLN A 252 -9.53 -1.09 12.59
C GLN A 252 -9.55 -1.24 14.12
N ILE A 253 -10.62 -1.80 14.68
CA ILE A 253 -10.76 -2.04 16.12
C ILE A 253 -9.72 -3.06 16.59
N THR A 254 -9.59 -4.20 15.90
CA THR A 254 -8.69 -5.29 16.27
C THR A 254 -7.21 -4.97 16.04
N ASN A 255 -6.86 -3.96 15.24
CA ASN A 255 -5.48 -3.48 15.13
C ASN A 255 -5.04 -2.65 16.34
N GLY A 256 -5.98 -2.05 17.06
CA GLY A 256 -5.70 -1.20 18.23
C GLY A 256 -5.25 -2.00 19.45
N ASP A 257 -4.08 -1.66 20.00
CA ASP A 257 -3.54 -2.30 21.21
C ASP A 257 -4.46 -2.13 22.43
N GLU A 258 -5.11 -0.97 22.56
CA GLU A 258 -6.02 -0.68 23.67
C GLU A 258 -7.20 -1.65 23.71
N TYR A 259 -7.79 -1.95 22.55
CA TYR A 259 -8.90 -2.89 22.45
C TYR A 259 -8.45 -4.33 22.72
N LEU A 260 -7.35 -4.77 22.10
CA LEU A 260 -6.84 -6.14 22.31
C LEU A 260 -6.37 -6.37 23.75
N SER A 261 -5.94 -5.33 24.46
CA SER A 261 -5.52 -5.43 25.87
C SER A 261 -6.69 -5.41 26.85
N ALA A 262 -7.88 -4.95 26.42
CA ALA A 262 -9.07 -4.81 27.26
C ALA A 262 -10.11 -5.93 27.06
N GLY A 263 -9.90 -6.82 26.10
CA GLY A 263 -10.84 -7.87 25.74
C GLY A 263 -10.88 -9.07 26.72
N PRO A 264 -11.90 -9.94 26.60
CA PRO A 264 -12.05 -11.15 27.41
C PRO A 264 -11.14 -12.31 26.95
N TRP A 265 -9.84 -12.03 26.77
CA TRP A 265 -8.80 -12.97 26.36
C TRP A 265 -7.47 -12.55 27.00
N ASN A 266 -6.44 -13.39 26.93
CA ASN A 266 -5.08 -13.04 27.31
C ASN A 266 -4.29 -12.57 26.08
N LEU A 267 -3.54 -11.47 26.22
CA LEU A 267 -2.60 -11.00 25.20
C LEU A 267 -1.18 -11.02 25.76
N GLU A 268 -0.38 -12.00 25.35
CA GLU A 268 1.02 -12.14 25.78
C GLU A 268 1.94 -12.28 24.57
N GLY A 269 2.98 -11.45 24.49
CA GLY A 269 3.96 -11.52 23.40
C GLY A 269 3.36 -11.31 22.00
N GLY A 270 2.20 -10.65 21.90
CA GLY A 270 1.47 -10.48 20.64
C GLY A 270 0.65 -11.70 20.22
N VAL A 271 0.43 -12.68 21.11
CA VAL A 271 -0.45 -13.84 20.89
C VAL A 271 -1.68 -13.71 21.78
N LEU A 272 -2.85 -13.83 21.17
CA LEU A 272 -4.13 -13.90 21.87
C LEU A 272 -4.44 -15.35 22.21
N THR A 273 -4.83 -15.62 23.46
CA THR A 273 -5.29 -16.93 23.92
C THR A 273 -6.59 -16.80 24.70
N ALA A 274 -7.42 -17.85 24.69
CA ALA A 274 -8.64 -17.87 25.50
C ALA A 274 -8.28 -17.83 27.00
N LEU A 275 -9.13 -17.17 27.81
CA LEU A 275 -9.00 -17.24 29.27
C LEU A 275 -9.27 -18.68 29.71
N SER A 276 -8.32 -19.33 30.39
CA SER A 276 -8.55 -20.67 30.94
C SER A 276 -9.68 -20.61 31.96
N THR A 277 -10.69 -21.46 31.82
CA THR A 277 -11.82 -21.55 32.75
C THR A 277 -11.53 -22.42 33.98
N ASP A 278 -10.25 -22.75 34.22
CA ASP A 278 -9.82 -23.53 35.38
C ASP A 278 -9.68 -22.65 36.64
N GLU A 279 -10.82 -22.25 37.23
CA GLU A 279 -11.00 -21.99 38.67
C GLU A 279 -12.42 -22.40 39.13
#